data_AF-A0A3B9DNT0-F1
#
_entry.id   AF-A0A3B9DNT0-F1
#
_cell.length_a   1.000
_cell.length_b   1.000
_cell.length_c   1.000
_cell.angle_alpha   90.00
_cell.angle_beta   90.00
_cell.angle_gamma   90.00
#
_symmetry.space_group_name_H-M   'P 1'
#
loop_
_entity.id
_entity.type
_entity.pdbx_description
1 polymer ?
#
loop_
_entity_poly.entity_id
_entity_poly.type
_entity_poly.pdbx_seq_one_letter_code
_entity_poly.pdbx_strand_id
1 'polypeptide(L)'
;APGGQANLPRWSTFDSRPRFNNNYLGLRNRIAILSEAFAYASFEDRIAATLYFVQETVDWAEAHAGEIRAAVEIAETRPLVGTQLSVRNRIALTHPEPVDILMGAIETRYNAAGRPYNNRLDVLTPTPMWEYGSFESTEDETVPAAYIIPPVQQLQPVLDRLESHGVPMRTLDASRTMVVESFRIDSTSVAAQPFQSVNERTLWGAWVEGEQEIPARTIIISMDGPHARLAFYLLEPRADDGFTDWAILDRWIDGDGAFPILRSHTPIL
;
A
#
# COMPACT_ATOMS: atom_id res chain seq x y z
N ALA A 1 27.40 -4.45 10.39
CA ALA A 1 26.51 -4.05 11.49
C ALA A 1 26.82 -2.60 11.85
N PRO A 2 25.98 -1.62 11.51
CA PRO A 2 26.13 -0.29 12.08
C PRO A 2 25.59 -0.41 13.52
N GLY A 3 26.34 -0.35 14.61
CA GLY A 3 27.52 0.48 14.85
C GLY A 3 27.06 1.85 15.35
N GLY A 4 26.37 1.93 16.50
CA GLY A 4 26.22 3.22 17.21
C GLY A 4 24.91 3.54 17.93
N GLN A 5 23.89 2.66 17.97
CA GLN A 5 22.71 2.95 18.80
C GLN A 5 22.96 2.54 20.25
N ALA A 6 22.78 3.48 21.20
CA ALA A 6 22.68 3.17 22.62
C ALA A 6 21.66 2.03 22.84
N ASN A 7 21.89 1.18 23.84
CA ASN A 7 21.01 0.04 24.16
C ASN A 7 19.69 0.49 24.80
N LEU A 8 18.91 1.27 24.05
CA LEU A 8 17.60 1.78 24.41
C LEU A 8 16.49 0.96 23.73
N PRO A 9 15.29 0.90 24.32
CA PRO A 9 14.15 0.24 23.71
C PRO A 9 13.76 0.86 22.35
N ARG A 10 13.13 0.06 21.50
CA ARG A 10 12.54 0.48 20.21
C ARG A 10 11.04 0.65 20.36
N TRP A 11 10.51 1.78 19.92
CA TRP A 11 9.08 1.96 19.65
C TRP A 11 8.89 1.88 18.13
N SER A 12 7.93 1.08 17.65
CA SER A 12 7.78 0.80 16.22
C SER A 12 6.33 0.89 15.79
N THR A 13 6.09 1.47 14.62
CA THR A 13 4.78 1.51 13.98
C THR A 13 4.38 0.17 13.34
N PHE A 14 3.15 0.13 12.82
CA PHE A 14 2.58 -0.97 12.05
C PHE A 14 3.15 -1.04 10.62
N ASP A 15 2.66 -1.98 9.81
CA ASP A 15 3.19 -2.25 8.48
C ASP A 15 2.85 -1.14 7.45
N SER A 16 3.71 -0.97 6.44
CA SER A 16 3.57 0.03 5.36
C SER A 16 2.57 -0.37 4.28
N ARG A 17 2.24 -1.66 4.18
CA ARG A 17 1.47 -2.22 3.07
C ARG A 17 0.02 -1.71 3.01
N PRO A 18 -0.53 -1.47 1.81
CA PRO A 18 -1.89 -0.95 1.63
C PRO A 18 -3.04 -1.88 2.06
N ARG A 19 -2.80 -3.13 2.46
CA ARG A 19 -3.80 -3.97 3.13
C ARG A 19 -4.34 -3.33 4.41
N PHE A 20 -3.58 -2.40 5.00
CA PHE A 20 -4.04 -1.51 6.05
C PHE A 20 -4.78 -0.32 5.44
N ASN A 21 -6.03 -0.14 5.86
CA ASN A 21 -6.99 0.79 5.24
C ASN A 21 -6.46 2.23 5.10
N ASN A 22 -5.75 2.73 6.10
CA ASN A 22 -5.20 4.08 6.11
C ASN A 22 -4.12 4.27 5.03
N ASN A 23 -3.24 3.29 4.83
CA ASN A 23 -2.22 3.34 3.78
C ASN A 23 -2.88 3.28 2.39
N TYR A 24 -3.87 2.42 2.22
CA TYR A 24 -4.62 2.31 0.96
C TYR A 24 -5.42 3.56 0.59
N LEU A 25 -6.06 4.21 1.56
CA LEU A 25 -6.70 5.51 1.32
C LEU A 25 -5.68 6.59 0.94
N GLY A 26 -4.48 6.54 1.51
CA GLY A 26 -3.34 7.38 1.09
C GLY A 26 -2.94 7.16 -0.38
N LEU A 27 -2.91 5.90 -0.86
CA LEU A 27 -2.70 5.60 -2.28
C LEU A 27 -3.80 6.17 -3.18
N ARG A 28 -4.98 6.44 -2.63
CA ARG A 28 -6.12 7.07 -3.31
C ARG A 28 -6.21 8.58 -3.13
N ASN A 29 -5.13 9.24 -2.70
CA ASN A 29 -5.10 10.68 -2.44
C ASN A 29 -6.18 11.11 -1.44
N ARG A 30 -6.43 10.29 -0.41
CA ARG A 30 -7.35 10.60 0.69
C ARG A 30 -6.61 10.63 2.01
N ILE A 31 -7.10 11.47 2.91
CA ILE A 31 -6.65 11.51 4.31
C ILE A 31 -7.39 10.40 5.05
N ALA A 32 -6.66 9.59 5.79
CA ALA A 32 -7.21 8.52 6.59
C ALA A 32 -6.62 8.55 7.99
N ILE A 33 -7.46 8.27 8.97
CA ILE A 33 -7.10 8.22 10.37
C ILE A 33 -7.50 6.86 10.89
N LEU A 34 -6.52 6.10 11.38
CA LEU A 34 -6.75 4.86 12.10
C LEU A 34 -6.66 5.16 13.60
N SER A 35 -7.71 4.83 14.33
CA SER A 35 -7.79 5.04 15.78
C SER A 35 -8.17 3.74 16.46
N GLU A 36 -7.43 3.38 17.50
CA GLU A 36 -7.68 2.19 18.31
C GLU A 36 -7.94 2.61 19.76
N ALA A 37 -9.15 2.38 20.24
CA ALA A 37 -9.44 2.52 21.66
C ALA A 37 -8.71 1.44 22.45
N PHE A 38 -8.04 1.84 23.52
CA PHE A 38 -7.26 0.93 24.34
C PHE A 38 -8.08 -0.25 24.87
N ALA A 39 -7.56 -1.47 24.69
CA ALA A 39 -8.25 -2.70 25.04
C ALA A 39 -8.54 -2.88 26.54
N TYR A 40 -7.83 -2.14 27.40
CA TYR A 40 -8.00 -2.19 28.85
C TYR A 40 -9.07 -1.25 29.39
N ALA A 41 -9.54 -0.29 28.59
CA ALA A 41 -10.62 0.59 28.97
C ALA A 41 -11.93 -0.21 29.05
N SER A 42 -12.87 0.24 29.90
CA SER A 42 -14.18 -0.40 29.98
C SER A 42 -14.89 -0.35 28.63
N PHE A 43 -15.84 -1.24 28.40
CA PHE A 43 -16.59 -1.22 27.14
C PHE A 43 -17.29 0.13 26.91
N GLU A 44 -17.85 0.71 27.97
CA GLU A 44 -18.46 2.04 27.94
C GLU A 44 -17.44 3.14 27.57
N ASP A 45 -16.28 3.15 28.22
CA ASP A 45 -15.22 4.13 27.93
C ASP A 45 -14.70 4.00 26.50
N ARG A 46 -14.58 2.78 25.98
CA ARG A 46 -14.15 2.55 24.59
C ARG A 46 -15.17 3.10 23.60
N ILE A 47 -16.46 2.96 23.88
CA ILE A 47 -17.52 3.56 23.07
C ILE A 47 -17.43 5.09 23.14
N ALA A 48 -17.38 5.65 24.35
CA ALA A 48 -17.34 7.09 24.56
C ALA A 48 -16.10 7.73 23.90
N ALA A 49 -14.92 7.16 24.12
CA ALA A 49 -13.67 7.64 23.53
C ALA A 49 -13.70 7.58 22.00
N THR A 50 -14.20 6.49 21.41
CA THR A 50 -14.32 6.37 19.95
C THR A 50 -15.33 7.37 19.39
N LEU A 51 -16.47 7.55 20.06
CA LEU A 51 -17.50 8.53 19.67
C LEU A 51 -16.93 9.95 19.66
N TYR A 52 -16.30 10.37 20.76
CA TYR A 52 -15.71 11.70 20.86
C TYR A 52 -14.58 11.89 19.86
N PHE A 53 -13.73 10.89 19.65
CA PHE A 53 -12.67 10.96 18.64
C PHE A 53 -13.23 11.20 17.23
N VAL A 54 -14.27 10.45 16.85
CA VAL A 54 -14.93 10.63 15.55
C VAL A 54 -15.59 11.99 15.46
N GLN A 55 -16.29 12.43 16.50
CA GLN A 55 -16.93 13.74 16.54
C GLN A 55 -15.92 14.87 16.35
N GLU A 56 -14.84 14.90 17.15
CA GLU A 56 -13.78 15.90 17.04
C GLU A 56 -13.09 15.87 15.66
N THR A 57 -12.91 14.68 15.09
CA THR A 57 -12.35 14.56 13.73
C THR A 57 -13.27 15.20 12.68
N VAL A 58 -14.58 14.98 12.79
CA VAL A 58 -15.57 15.55 11.86
C VAL A 58 -15.70 17.06 12.06
N ASP A 59 -15.79 17.52 13.31
CA ASP A 59 -15.90 18.94 13.66
C ASP A 59 -14.65 19.70 13.18
N TRP A 60 -13.45 19.13 13.37
CA TRP A 60 -12.22 19.71 12.84
C TRP A 60 -12.21 19.73 11.31
N ALA A 61 -12.62 18.63 10.66
CA ALA A 61 -12.66 18.55 9.21
C ALA A 61 -13.67 19.53 8.58
N GLU A 62 -14.80 19.79 9.25
CA GLU A 62 -15.78 20.79 8.84
C GLU A 62 -15.19 22.20 8.92
N ALA A 63 -14.57 22.54 10.05
CA ALA A 63 -13.90 23.82 10.24
C ALA A 63 -12.74 24.08 9.25
N HIS A 64 -12.07 23.02 8.76
CA HIS A 64 -10.92 23.09 7.85
C HIS A 64 -11.20 22.53 6.45
N ALA A 65 -12.48 22.45 6.05
CA ALA A 65 -12.88 21.77 4.82
C ALA A 65 -12.21 22.35 3.55
N GLY A 66 -11.91 23.65 3.53
CA GLY A 66 -11.20 24.30 2.43
C GLY A 66 -9.76 23.79 2.28
N GLU A 67 -9.02 23.68 3.39
CA GLU A 67 -7.64 23.20 3.41
C GLU A 67 -7.55 21.73 3.01
N ILE A 68 -8.46 20.90 3.53
CA ILE A 68 -8.54 19.48 3.18
C ILE A 68 -8.80 19.30 1.68
N ARG A 69 -9.77 20.04 1.11
CA ARG A 69 -10.07 19.97 -0.32
C ARG A 69 -8.87 20.38 -1.17
N ALA A 70 -8.20 21.47 -0.82
CA ALA A 70 -7.01 21.93 -1.54
C ALA A 70 -5.88 20.88 -1.50
N ALA A 71 -5.63 20.27 -0.33
CA ALA A 71 -4.62 19.24 -0.18
C ALA A 71 -4.94 17.98 -1.03
N VAL A 72 -6.21 17.56 -1.05
CA VAL A 72 -6.66 16.43 -1.88
C VAL A 72 -6.55 16.76 -3.37
N GLU A 73 -6.98 17.94 -3.80
CA GLU A 73 -6.88 18.37 -5.21
C GLU A 73 -5.43 18.39 -5.69
N ILE A 74 -4.52 18.97 -4.90
CA ILE A 74 -3.08 18.98 -5.20
C ILE A 74 -2.53 17.55 -5.35
N ALA A 75 -2.97 16.62 -4.52
CA ALA A 75 -2.54 15.23 -4.58
C ALA A 75 -3.11 14.49 -5.80
N GLU A 76 -4.37 14.75 -6.16
CA GLU A 76 -5.06 14.15 -7.31
C GLU A 76 -4.53 14.65 -8.66
N THR A 77 -4.14 15.92 -8.75
CA THR A 77 -3.64 16.52 -10.01
C THR A 77 -2.13 16.39 -10.17
N ARG A 78 -1.42 15.76 -9.23
CA ARG A 78 0.03 15.60 -9.32
C ARG A 78 0.36 14.61 -10.44
N PRO A 79 1.12 15.01 -11.48
CA PRO A 79 1.53 14.09 -12.53
C PRO A 79 2.48 13.04 -11.96
N LEU A 80 2.19 11.76 -12.21
CA LEU A 80 3.02 10.65 -11.73
C LEU A 80 3.84 9.99 -12.83
N VAL A 81 3.41 10.04 -14.09
CA VAL A 81 4.11 9.43 -15.23
C VAL A 81 5.57 9.90 -15.29
N GLY A 82 6.51 8.95 -15.34
CA GLY A 82 7.95 9.20 -15.36
C GLY A 82 8.58 9.51 -14.00
N THR A 83 7.79 9.63 -12.92
CA THR A 83 8.31 9.72 -11.55
C THR A 83 8.62 8.32 -11.00
N GLN A 84 9.42 8.26 -9.92
CA GLN A 84 9.68 7.03 -9.18
C GLN A 84 8.69 6.90 -8.02
N LEU A 85 8.06 5.74 -7.88
CA LEU A 85 7.26 5.38 -6.72
C LEU A 85 7.79 4.08 -6.12
N SER A 86 7.70 3.99 -4.78
CA SER A 86 8.10 2.79 -4.07
C SER A 86 7.13 1.65 -4.32
N VAL A 87 7.67 0.47 -4.61
CA VAL A 87 6.95 -0.80 -4.71
C VAL A 87 7.24 -1.71 -3.52
N ARG A 88 8.30 -1.42 -2.75
CA ARG A 88 8.59 -2.12 -1.49
C ARG A 88 9.12 -1.17 -0.43
N ASN A 89 8.63 -1.32 0.80
CA ASN A 89 8.98 -0.44 1.90
C ASN A 89 9.42 -1.22 3.13
N ARG A 90 10.24 -0.60 3.98
CA ARG A 90 10.52 -1.12 5.32
C ARG A 90 10.35 -0.02 6.37
N ILE A 91 10.07 -0.44 7.60
CA ILE A 91 10.04 0.47 8.74
C ILE A 91 11.44 1.07 8.94
N ALA A 92 11.48 2.39 9.05
CA ALA A 92 12.66 3.20 9.19
C ALA A 92 12.62 4.03 10.48
N LEU A 93 13.80 4.51 10.87
CA LEU A 93 13.94 5.42 11.99
C LEU A 93 13.34 6.78 11.65
N THR A 94 12.52 7.33 12.53
CA THR A 94 11.86 8.64 12.34
C THR A 94 12.77 9.79 12.73
N HIS A 95 13.51 9.63 13.83
CA HIS A 95 14.41 10.65 14.36
C HIS A 95 15.84 10.14 14.47
N PRO A 96 16.86 10.95 14.12
CA PRO A 96 18.26 10.52 14.18
C PRO A 96 18.75 10.28 15.62
N GLU A 97 18.01 10.76 16.62
CA GLU A 97 18.31 10.65 18.04
C GLU A 97 17.11 10.04 18.79
N PRO A 98 17.32 9.41 19.97
CA PRO A 98 16.22 8.91 20.79
C PRO A 98 15.28 10.03 21.22
N VAL A 99 14.00 9.70 21.33
CA VAL A 99 12.95 10.63 21.79
C VAL A 99 12.27 10.06 23.02
N ASP A 100 11.68 10.95 23.83
CA ASP A 100 10.88 10.53 24.97
C ASP A 100 9.49 10.10 24.49
N ILE A 101 9.22 8.80 24.59
CA ILE A 101 7.88 8.24 24.39
C ILE A 101 7.19 8.12 25.75
N LEU A 102 5.97 8.65 25.84
CA LEU A 102 5.16 8.56 27.06
C LEU A 102 4.58 7.15 27.22
N MET A 103 5.22 6.34 28.06
CA MET A 103 4.78 4.99 28.36
C MET A 103 3.83 4.98 29.55
N GLY A 104 2.66 4.36 29.38
CA GLY A 104 1.71 4.15 30.48
C GLY A 104 2.13 2.98 31.37
N ALA A 105 2.12 3.16 32.68
CA ALA A 105 2.30 2.05 33.60
C ALA A 105 1.10 1.08 33.50
N ILE A 106 1.36 -0.21 33.64
CA ILE A 106 0.34 -1.26 33.58
C ILE A 106 0.43 -2.19 34.79
N GLU A 107 -0.69 -2.84 35.10
CA GLU A 107 -0.76 -3.99 35.99
C GLU A 107 -1.57 -5.12 35.34
N THR A 108 -1.25 -6.37 35.66
CA THR A 108 -2.02 -7.51 35.16
C THR A 108 -3.29 -7.69 35.97
N ARG A 109 -4.45 -7.66 35.31
CA ARG A 109 -5.76 -8.02 35.88
C ARG A 109 -6.35 -9.21 35.13
N TYR A 110 -7.39 -9.82 35.68
CA TYR A 110 -8.07 -10.96 35.07
C TYR A 110 -9.53 -10.61 34.79
N ASN A 111 -10.03 -10.99 33.61
CA ASN A 111 -11.44 -10.84 33.29
C ASN A 111 -12.29 -11.94 33.95
N ALA A 112 -13.62 -11.86 33.83
CA ALA A 112 -14.54 -12.85 34.42
C ALA A 112 -14.33 -14.29 33.91
N ALA A 113 -13.70 -14.47 32.74
CA ALA A 113 -13.32 -15.76 32.18
C ALA A 113 -11.91 -16.22 32.60
N GLY A 114 -11.26 -15.52 33.55
CA GLY A 114 -9.93 -15.84 34.06
C GLY A 114 -8.78 -15.54 33.10
N ARG A 115 -9.01 -14.76 32.04
CA ARG A 115 -7.93 -14.38 31.10
C ARG A 115 -7.22 -13.11 31.57
N PRO A 116 -5.88 -13.07 31.59
CA PRO A 116 -5.14 -11.87 31.97
C PRO A 116 -5.28 -10.77 30.92
N TYR A 117 -5.28 -9.52 31.36
CA TYR A 117 -5.18 -8.32 30.52
C TYR A 117 -4.35 -7.25 31.23
N ASN A 118 -3.72 -6.37 30.44
CA ASN A 118 -2.91 -5.27 30.96
C ASN A 118 -3.83 -4.09 31.30
N ASN A 119 -4.09 -3.82 32.56
CA ASN A 119 -4.81 -2.63 33.02
C ASN A 119 -3.87 -1.43 33.12
N ARG A 120 -4.14 -0.34 32.38
CA ARG A 120 -3.34 0.89 32.50
C ARG A 120 -3.63 1.60 33.81
N LEU A 121 -2.57 2.11 34.42
CA LEU A 121 -2.62 3.04 35.55
C LEU A 121 -2.52 4.48 35.04
N ASP A 122 -3.02 5.44 35.83
CA ASP A 122 -2.89 6.87 35.53
C ASP A 122 -1.49 7.39 35.89
N VAL A 123 -0.48 6.78 35.29
CA VAL A 123 0.94 7.11 35.43
C VAL A 123 1.57 7.06 34.05
N LEU A 124 2.17 8.17 33.65
CA LEU A 124 2.92 8.32 32.41
C LEU A 124 4.40 8.51 32.72
N THR A 125 5.24 7.70 32.10
CA THR A 125 6.70 7.76 32.27
C THR A 125 7.33 8.09 30.93
N PRO A 126 7.94 9.29 30.77
CA PRO A 126 8.82 9.57 29.64
C PRO A 126 9.94 8.54 29.60
N THR A 127 10.01 7.80 28.51
CA THR A 127 11.00 6.73 28.32
C THR A 127 11.80 7.04 27.06
N PRO A 128 13.12 7.24 27.14
CA PRO A 128 13.95 7.42 25.96
C PRO A 128 13.95 6.17 25.09
N MET A 129 13.51 6.29 23.84
CA MET A 129 13.38 5.19 22.90
C MET A 129 13.82 5.60 21.50
N TRP A 130 14.26 4.62 20.71
CA TRP A 130 14.42 4.81 19.27
C TRP A 130 13.04 4.71 18.58
N GLU A 131 12.60 5.80 17.95
CA GLU A 131 11.32 5.84 17.25
C GLU A 131 11.45 5.35 15.80
N TYR A 132 10.74 4.26 15.49
CA TYR A 132 10.61 3.68 14.17
C TYR A 132 9.16 3.85 13.68
N GLY A 133 8.76 5.11 13.50
CA GLY A 133 7.42 5.54 13.11
C GLY A 133 7.25 5.86 11.62
N SER A 134 8.33 5.75 10.83
CA SER A 134 8.36 6.12 9.41
C SER A 134 8.73 4.93 8.53
N PHE A 135 8.65 5.12 7.22
CA PHE A 135 9.00 4.10 6.24
C PHE A 135 10.02 4.65 5.24
N GLU A 136 10.89 3.78 4.76
CA GLU A 136 11.79 4.09 3.65
C GLU A 136 11.61 3.07 2.53
N SER A 137 11.78 3.54 1.29
CA SER A 137 11.73 2.67 0.13
C SER A 137 12.95 1.73 0.13
N THR A 138 12.69 0.48 -0.20
CA THR A 138 13.72 -0.53 -0.47
C THR A 138 13.80 -0.89 -1.95
N GLU A 139 12.75 -0.55 -2.71
CA GLU A 139 12.67 -0.76 -4.14
C GLU A 139 11.69 0.25 -4.74
N ASP A 140 12.14 0.93 -5.79
CA ASP A 140 11.37 1.90 -6.55
C ASP A 140 11.18 1.41 -7.98
N GLU A 141 10.13 1.91 -8.62
CA GLU A 141 9.89 1.71 -10.04
C GLU A 141 9.30 2.97 -10.69
N THR A 142 9.57 3.11 -11.98
CA THR A 142 9.14 4.26 -12.78
C THR A 142 7.69 4.09 -13.19
N VAL A 143 6.86 5.09 -12.91
CA VAL A 143 5.45 5.07 -13.30
C VAL A 143 5.34 5.16 -14.84
N PRO A 144 4.74 4.15 -15.52
CA PRO A 144 4.54 4.20 -16.96
C PRO A 144 3.43 5.20 -17.33
N ALA A 145 3.27 5.47 -18.62
CA ALA A 145 2.13 6.23 -19.11
C ALA A 145 0.85 5.38 -19.18
N ALA A 146 0.98 4.07 -19.39
CA ALA A 146 -0.14 3.13 -19.39
C ALA A 146 0.27 1.70 -19.01
N TYR A 147 -0.65 0.96 -18.40
CA TYR A 147 -0.63 -0.51 -18.39
C TYR A 147 -1.55 -1.07 -19.45
N ILE A 148 -1.20 -2.26 -19.94
CA ILE A 148 -1.83 -2.90 -21.09
C ILE A 148 -2.11 -4.36 -20.71
N ILE A 149 -3.37 -4.76 -20.79
CA ILE A 149 -3.83 -6.12 -20.50
C ILE A 149 -4.40 -6.72 -21.79
N PRO A 150 -3.61 -7.52 -22.53
CA PRO A 150 -4.04 -8.15 -23.77
C PRO A 150 -5.21 -9.14 -23.53
N PRO A 151 -6.19 -9.24 -24.44
CA PRO A 151 -7.36 -10.10 -24.28
C PRO A 151 -6.98 -11.59 -24.28
N VAL A 152 -5.87 -11.95 -24.95
CA VAL A 152 -5.34 -13.31 -24.99
C VAL A 152 -5.00 -13.85 -23.60
N GLN A 153 -4.67 -12.96 -22.66
CA GLN A 153 -4.33 -13.35 -21.30
C GLN A 153 -5.54 -13.75 -20.46
N GLN A 154 -6.76 -13.34 -20.84
CA GLN A 154 -7.99 -13.65 -20.09
C GLN A 154 -7.88 -13.35 -18.56
N LEU A 155 -7.23 -12.24 -18.20
CA LEU A 155 -7.01 -11.82 -16.80
C LEU A 155 -8.28 -11.30 -16.12
N GLN A 156 -9.43 -11.96 -16.29
CA GLN A 156 -10.71 -11.51 -15.72
C GLN A 156 -10.63 -11.24 -14.20
N PRO A 157 -9.97 -12.08 -13.37
CA PRO A 157 -9.84 -11.79 -11.94
C PRO A 157 -9.09 -10.49 -11.61
N VAL A 158 -8.21 -10.03 -12.50
CA VAL A 158 -7.49 -8.74 -12.37
C VAL A 158 -8.43 -7.61 -12.77
N LEU A 159 -9.12 -7.74 -13.91
CA LEU A 159 -10.07 -6.74 -14.40
C LEU A 159 -11.21 -6.48 -13.40
N ASP A 160 -11.79 -7.54 -12.84
CA ASP A 160 -12.87 -7.44 -11.84
C ASP A 160 -12.41 -6.67 -10.58
N ARG A 161 -11.15 -6.86 -10.17
CA ARG A 161 -10.57 -6.18 -9.01
C ARG A 161 -10.25 -4.73 -9.31
N LEU A 162 -9.67 -4.44 -10.47
CA LEU A 162 -9.45 -3.06 -10.92
C LEU A 162 -10.76 -2.28 -10.95
N GLU A 163 -11.83 -2.87 -11.49
CA GLU A 163 -13.18 -2.29 -11.47
C GLU A 163 -13.65 -2.04 -10.03
N SER A 164 -13.51 -3.04 -9.14
CA SER A 164 -13.87 -2.91 -7.72
C SER A 164 -13.08 -1.80 -6.99
N HIS A 165 -11.86 -1.52 -7.42
CA HIS A 165 -11.03 -0.43 -6.92
C HIS A 165 -11.39 0.94 -7.52
N GLY A 166 -12.24 0.97 -8.56
CA GLY A 166 -12.62 2.17 -9.29
C GLY A 166 -11.55 2.63 -10.28
N VAL A 167 -10.70 1.72 -10.77
CA VAL A 167 -9.68 2.04 -11.77
C VAL A 167 -10.34 2.12 -13.16
N PRO A 168 -10.31 3.29 -13.83
CA PRO A 168 -10.85 3.42 -15.18
C PRO A 168 -10.07 2.56 -16.17
N MET A 169 -10.81 1.85 -17.01
CA MET A 169 -10.28 0.96 -18.05
C MET A 169 -10.91 1.35 -19.39
N ARG A 170 -10.10 1.44 -20.44
CA ARG A 170 -10.57 1.65 -21.81
C ARG A 170 -10.15 0.50 -22.70
N THR A 171 -10.92 0.26 -23.75
CA THR A 171 -10.64 -0.81 -24.70
C THR A 171 -10.02 -0.23 -25.96
N LEU A 172 -9.00 -0.90 -26.49
CA LEU A 172 -8.41 -0.57 -27.77
C LEU A 172 -9.28 -1.10 -28.92
N ASP A 173 -9.72 -0.24 -29.83
CA ASP A 173 -10.69 -0.61 -30.88
C ASP A 173 -10.06 -1.39 -32.05
N ALA A 174 -8.80 -1.12 -32.37
CA ALA A 174 -8.10 -1.70 -33.51
C ALA A 174 -6.68 -2.14 -33.12
N SER A 175 -6.22 -3.24 -33.71
CA SER A 175 -4.85 -3.69 -33.52
C SER A 175 -3.86 -2.64 -34.01
N ARG A 176 -2.78 -2.44 -33.27
CA ARG A 176 -1.69 -1.54 -33.67
C ARG A 176 -0.36 -2.00 -33.10
N THR A 177 0.69 -1.79 -33.88
CA THR A 177 2.06 -1.98 -33.41
C THR A 177 2.48 -0.79 -32.56
N MET A 178 3.12 -1.07 -31.43
CA MET A 178 3.63 -0.04 -30.53
C MET A 178 4.86 -0.55 -29.76
N VAL A 179 5.67 0.39 -29.30
CA VAL A 179 6.76 0.13 -28.38
C VAL A 179 6.18 0.02 -26.97
N VAL A 180 6.39 -1.14 -26.35
CA VAL A 180 5.90 -1.50 -25.02
C VAL A 180 6.99 -2.23 -24.26
N GLU A 181 6.85 -2.32 -22.95
CA GLU A 181 7.70 -3.13 -22.12
C GLU A 181 6.96 -4.38 -21.65
N SER A 182 7.65 -5.51 -21.71
CA SER A 182 7.24 -6.77 -21.10
C SER A 182 8.15 -7.09 -19.92
N PHE A 183 7.58 -7.49 -18.78
CA PHE A 183 8.40 -7.86 -17.64
C PHE A 183 8.88 -9.31 -17.81
N ARG A 184 10.20 -9.48 -17.87
CA ARG A 184 10.87 -10.78 -17.91
C ARG A 184 11.13 -11.24 -16.48
N ILE A 185 10.50 -12.34 -16.12
CA ILE A 185 10.62 -12.97 -14.81
C ILE A 185 11.96 -13.71 -14.76
N ASP A 186 12.78 -13.35 -13.78
CA ASP A 186 14.02 -14.04 -13.47
C ASP A 186 13.76 -15.17 -12.47
N SER A 187 13.13 -14.83 -11.35
CA SER A 187 12.85 -15.77 -10.27
C SER A 187 11.62 -15.36 -9.48
N THR A 188 11.14 -16.29 -8.65
CA THR A 188 9.96 -16.07 -7.81
C THR A 188 10.07 -16.86 -6.50
N SER A 189 9.32 -16.44 -5.49
CA SER A 189 9.16 -17.19 -4.24
C SER A 189 7.72 -17.13 -3.78
N VAL A 190 7.31 -18.17 -3.04
CA VAL A 190 6.00 -18.28 -2.41
C VAL A 190 6.20 -18.34 -0.89
N ALA A 191 5.47 -17.53 -0.14
CA ALA A 191 5.54 -17.51 1.32
C ALA A 191 5.11 -18.88 1.88
N ALA A 192 5.91 -19.43 2.80
CA ALA A 192 5.62 -20.75 3.37
C ALA A 192 4.37 -20.76 4.27
N GLN A 193 4.07 -19.63 4.92
CA GLN A 193 2.90 -19.46 5.76
C GLN A 193 1.89 -18.56 5.06
N PRO A 194 0.60 -18.93 5.03
CA PRO A 194 -0.41 -18.11 4.40
C PRO A 194 -0.77 -16.91 5.28
N PHE A 195 -0.97 -15.75 4.66
CA PHE A 195 -1.66 -14.61 5.24
C PHE A 195 -3.08 -14.58 4.71
N GLN A 196 -4.09 -14.57 5.61
CA GLN A 196 -5.51 -14.62 5.21
C GLN A 196 -5.82 -15.69 4.14
N SER A 197 -5.27 -16.89 4.33
CA SER A 197 -5.42 -18.04 3.41
C SER A 197 -4.74 -17.88 2.04
N VAL A 198 -3.89 -16.88 1.85
CA VAL A 198 -3.09 -16.67 0.63
C VAL A 198 -1.61 -16.86 0.96
N ASN A 199 -0.93 -17.72 0.19
CA ASN A 199 0.52 -17.80 0.23
C ASN A 199 1.07 -16.73 -0.72
N GLU A 200 1.61 -15.65 -0.15
CA GLU A 200 2.02 -14.48 -0.92
C GLU A 200 3.15 -14.80 -1.91
N ARG A 201 3.13 -14.15 -3.07
CA ARG A 201 4.08 -14.39 -4.18
C ARG A 201 5.00 -13.18 -4.37
N THR A 202 6.30 -13.38 -4.16
CA THR A 202 7.32 -12.40 -4.57
C THR A 202 7.92 -12.77 -5.92
N LEU A 203 8.16 -11.75 -6.74
CA LEU A 203 8.65 -11.89 -8.11
C LEU A 203 9.84 -10.95 -8.34
N TRP A 204 10.88 -11.46 -9.00
CA TRP A 204 12.06 -10.69 -9.43
C TRP A 204 12.22 -10.76 -10.95
N GLY A 205 12.81 -9.71 -11.52
CA GLY A 205 13.04 -9.59 -12.94
C GLY A 205 13.15 -8.14 -13.39
N ALA A 206 12.97 -7.89 -14.68
CA ALA A 206 13.08 -6.56 -15.25
C ALA A 206 12.12 -6.33 -16.42
N TRP A 207 11.72 -5.07 -16.60
CA TRP A 207 11.02 -4.61 -17.78
C TRP A 207 11.98 -4.58 -18.98
N VAL A 208 11.53 -5.11 -20.11
CA VAL A 208 12.27 -5.15 -21.38
C VAL A 208 11.42 -4.55 -22.46
N GLU A 209 11.92 -3.48 -23.07
CA GLU A 209 11.29 -2.80 -24.20
C GLU A 209 11.35 -3.66 -25.46
N GLY A 210 10.26 -3.64 -26.23
CA GLY A 210 10.17 -4.24 -27.55
C GLY A 210 8.98 -3.73 -28.34
N GLU A 211 9.08 -3.83 -29.65
CA GLU A 211 7.96 -3.56 -30.54
C GLU A 211 7.02 -4.77 -30.60
N GLN A 212 5.73 -4.56 -30.34
CA GLN A 212 4.74 -5.63 -30.27
C GLN A 212 3.45 -5.20 -30.98
N GLU A 213 2.82 -6.13 -31.69
CA GLU A 213 1.46 -5.94 -32.18
C GLU A 213 0.49 -6.12 -31.01
N ILE A 214 -0.19 -5.04 -30.63
CA ILE A 214 -1.20 -5.07 -29.59
C ILE A 214 -2.56 -5.26 -30.26
N PRO A 215 -3.27 -6.37 -29.99
CA PRO A 215 -4.52 -6.67 -30.68
C PRO A 215 -5.66 -5.74 -30.24
N ALA A 216 -6.66 -5.58 -31.10
CA ALA A 216 -7.94 -5.01 -30.71
C ALA A 216 -8.54 -5.74 -29.49
N ARG A 217 -9.41 -5.05 -28.74
CA ARG A 217 -10.00 -5.50 -27.48
C ARG A 217 -9.03 -5.62 -26.30
N THR A 218 -7.81 -5.09 -26.44
CA THR A 218 -6.87 -4.92 -25.33
C THR A 218 -7.37 -3.86 -24.36
N ILE A 219 -7.26 -4.14 -23.06
CA ILE A 219 -7.58 -3.16 -22.03
C ILE A 219 -6.36 -2.28 -21.77
N ILE A 220 -6.58 -0.98 -21.74
CA ILE A 220 -5.59 0.04 -21.42
C ILE A 220 -6.00 0.76 -20.14
N ILE A 221 -5.04 0.94 -19.25
CA ILE A 221 -5.18 1.68 -18.00
C ILE A 221 -4.23 2.88 -18.09
N SER A 222 -4.78 4.08 -18.19
CA SER A 222 -4.00 5.32 -18.31
C SER A 222 -3.49 5.76 -16.94
N MET A 223 -2.27 6.28 -16.86
CA MET A 223 -1.64 6.68 -15.59
C MET A 223 -1.67 8.20 -15.35
N ASP A 224 -2.53 8.92 -16.07
CA ASP A 224 -2.69 10.39 -16.02
C ASP A 224 -3.82 10.87 -15.10
N GLY A 225 -4.42 9.97 -14.31
CA GLY A 225 -5.53 10.29 -13.41
C GLY A 225 -5.24 10.07 -11.92
N PRO A 226 -6.15 10.47 -11.03
CA PRO A 226 -5.99 10.35 -9.57
C PRO A 226 -5.90 8.90 -9.07
N HIS A 227 -6.29 7.92 -9.88
CA HIS A 227 -6.20 6.50 -9.59
C HIS A 227 -4.78 5.91 -9.83
N ALA A 228 -3.91 6.65 -10.52
CA ALA A 228 -2.62 6.16 -11.01
C ALA A 228 -1.73 5.58 -9.91
N ARG A 229 -1.66 6.22 -8.73
CA ARG A 229 -0.83 5.71 -7.62
C ARG A 229 -1.30 4.33 -7.13
N LEU A 230 -2.61 4.13 -7.02
CA LEU A 230 -3.17 2.83 -6.64
C LEU A 230 -2.98 1.80 -7.77
N ALA A 231 -3.32 2.15 -9.01
CA ALA A 231 -3.17 1.25 -10.16
C ALA A 231 -1.73 0.78 -10.33
N PHE A 232 -0.76 1.69 -10.18
CA PHE A 232 0.67 1.39 -10.18
C PHE A 232 1.02 0.30 -9.15
N TYR A 233 0.63 0.51 -7.88
CA TYR A 233 0.94 -0.44 -6.81
C TYR A 233 0.28 -1.81 -7.02
N LEU A 234 -0.96 -1.82 -7.54
CA LEU A 234 -1.69 -3.07 -7.79
C LEU A 234 -1.08 -3.87 -8.95
N LEU A 235 -0.58 -3.19 -9.99
CA LEU A 235 -0.17 -3.80 -11.26
C LEU A 235 1.33 -4.06 -11.36
N GLU A 236 2.16 -3.34 -10.60
CA GLU A 236 3.61 -3.56 -10.63
C GLU A 236 3.96 -4.98 -10.15
N PRO A 237 4.72 -5.77 -10.94
CA PRO A 237 5.00 -7.17 -10.64
C PRO A 237 5.73 -7.37 -9.31
N ARG A 238 6.52 -6.37 -8.91
CA ARG A 238 7.44 -6.43 -7.77
C ARG A 238 6.85 -5.83 -6.48
N ALA A 239 5.64 -5.27 -6.53
CA ALA A 239 5.01 -4.65 -5.37
C ALA A 239 4.74 -5.65 -4.23
N ASP A 240 5.03 -5.26 -2.99
CA ASP A 240 4.90 -6.12 -1.78
C ASP A 240 3.47 -6.25 -1.22
N ASP A 241 2.48 -5.76 -1.97
CA ASP A 241 1.05 -5.92 -1.66
C ASP A 241 0.16 -5.72 -2.92
N GLY A 242 0.74 -5.96 -4.10
CA GLY A 242 0.05 -5.87 -5.39
C GLY A 242 -0.68 -7.16 -5.77
N PHE A 243 -1.22 -7.21 -6.98
CA PHE A 243 -1.93 -8.42 -7.45
C PHE A 243 -1.03 -9.65 -7.58
N THR A 244 0.26 -9.45 -7.89
CA THR A 244 1.25 -10.52 -7.85
C THR A 244 1.38 -11.05 -6.42
N ASP A 245 1.65 -10.18 -5.44
CA ASP A 245 1.83 -10.57 -4.04
C ASP A 245 0.63 -11.35 -3.51
N TRP A 246 -0.59 -10.94 -3.84
CA TRP A 246 -1.82 -11.64 -3.48
C TRP A 246 -2.13 -12.90 -4.31
N ALA A 247 -1.16 -13.44 -5.06
CA ALA A 247 -1.27 -14.65 -5.88
C ALA A 247 -2.41 -14.61 -6.94
N ILE A 248 -2.91 -13.42 -7.28
CA ILE A 248 -4.01 -13.27 -8.25
C ILE A 248 -3.54 -13.65 -9.66
N LEU A 249 -2.26 -13.47 -9.94
CA LEU A 249 -1.63 -13.70 -11.24
C LEU A 249 -0.93 -15.06 -11.37
N ASP A 250 -0.96 -15.92 -10.34
CA ASP A 250 -0.17 -17.16 -10.29
C ASP A 250 -0.34 -18.05 -11.52
N ARG A 251 -1.57 -18.18 -12.03
CA ARG A 251 -1.89 -19.02 -13.21
C ARG A 251 -1.16 -18.58 -14.49
N TRP A 252 -0.64 -17.36 -14.53
CA TRP A 252 -0.03 -16.76 -15.73
C TRP A 252 1.47 -16.52 -15.61
N ILE A 253 2.06 -16.66 -14.41
CA ILE A 253 3.48 -16.35 -14.17
C ILE A 253 4.38 -17.58 -14.07
N ASP A 254 3.82 -18.78 -13.92
CA ASP A 254 4.58 -20.05 -13.87
C ASP A 254 4.92 -20.63 -15.26
N GLY A 255 4.61 -19.90 -16.35
CA GLY A 255 4.83 -20.31 -17.73
C GLY A 255 6.18 -19.85 -18.31
N ASP A 256 6.13 -19.16 -19.46
CA ASP A 256 7.28 -18.84 -20.32
C ASP A 256 8.25 -17.75 -19.76
N GLY A 257 8.18 -17.48 -18.46
CA GLY A 257 8.99 -16.46 -17.78
C GLY A 257 8.63 -15.02 -18.18
N ALA A 258 7.42 -14.79 -18.67
CA ALA A 258 6.91 -13.45 -19.02
C ALA A 258 5.71 -13.10 -18.13
N PHE A 259 5.70 -11.89 -17.59
CA PHE A 259 4.55 -11.35 -16.89
C PHE A 259 3.42 -11.01 -17.89
N PRO A 260 2.14 -11.25 -17.54
CA PRO A 260 1.06 -11.14 -18.52
C PRO A 260 0.59 -9.70 -18.79
N ILE A 261 1.02 -8.73 -18.00
CA ILE A 261 0.67 -7.31 -18.15
C ILE A 261 1.87 -6.58 -18.75
N LEU A 262 1.62 -5.78 -19.78
CA LEU A 262 2.63 -4.94 -20.42
C LEU A 262 2.47 -3.51 -19.92
N ARG A 263 3.48 -2.67 -20.16
CA ARG A 263 3.37 -1.23 -19.93
C ARG A 263 3.93 -0.42 -21.10
N SER A 264 3.57 0.85 -21.18
CA SER A 264 4.16 1.79 -22.14
C SER A 264 4.52 3.09 -21.46
N HIS A 265 5.69 3.64 -21.77
CA HIS A 265 6.09 4.98 -21.34
C HIS A 265 5.54 6.09 -22.23
N THR A 266 4.87 5.74 -23.34
CA THR A 266 4.18 6.71 -24.19
C THR A 266 2.67 6.60 -23.95
N PRO A 267 1.93 7.72 -23.82
CA PRO A 267 0.48 7.68 -23.73
C PRO A 267 -0.11 6.94 -24.92
N ILE A 268 -0.99 6.01 -24.63
CA ILE A 268 -1.80 5.35 -25.64
C ILE A 268 -3.11 6.11 -25.64
N LEU A 269 -3.43 6.76 -26.76
CA LEU A 269 -4.76 7.30 -27.06
C LEU A 269 -5.60 6.18 -27.68
#